data_AF-A0A4P8QYK0-F1
#
_entry.id   AF-A0A4P8QYK0-F1
#
_cell.length_a   1.000
_cell.length_b   1.000
_cell.length_c   1.000
_cell.angle_alpha   90.00
_cell.angle_beta   90.00
_cell.angle_gamma   90.00
#
_symmetry.space_group_name_H-M   'P 1'
#
loop_
_entity.id
_entity.type
_entity.pdbx_description
1 polymer ?
#
loop_
_entity_poly.entity_id
_entity_poly.type
_entity_poly.pdbx_seq_one_letter_code
_entity_poly.pdbx_strand_id
1 'polypeptide(L)'
;MMSNMQKLYAKALLRQSNKLRKSECYVMDKGYDSEKIHELIRGEIKADSIIHLRVRKRERIKGKYRRQLHLTFDKIRYNKRNIAEATFSVVKRKFGEVLRARKYFNQVKEIKIKLIVYNINKKVVEIIYIK
;
A
#
# COMPACT_ATOMS: atom_id res chain seq x y z
N MET A 1 10.07 13.88 1.72
CA MET A 1 9.23 13.83 2.95
C MET A 1 7.78 13.77 2.49
N MET A 2 6.98 12.75 2.87
CA MET A 2 5.57 12.72 2.44
C MET A 2 4.83 13.97 2.94
N SER A 3 4.10 14.64 2.06
CA SER A 3 3.33 15.84 2.41
C SER A 3 2.19 15.48 3.37
N ASN A 4 1.73 16.43 4.18
CA ASN A 4 0.61 16.21 5.12
C ASN A 4 -0.64 15.67 4.42
N MET A 5 -0.85 16.11 3.17
CA MET A 5 -1.92 15.65 2.30
C MET A 5 -1.86 14.14 2.05
N GLN A 6 -0.69 13.58 1.74
CA GLN A 6 -0.55 12.14 1.48
C GLN A 6 -0.83 11.27 2.71
N LYS A 7 -0.53 11.77 3.93
CA LYS A 7 -0.86 11.06 5.18
C LYS A 7 -2.36 11.06 5.46
N LEU A 8 -3.05 12.16 5.15
CA LEU A 8 -4.50 12.25 5.30
C LEU A 8 -5.20 11.26 4.36
N TYR A 9 -4.78 11.22 3.09
CA TYR A 9 -5.30 10.25 2.12
C TYR A 9 -5.03 8.81 2.53
N ALA A 10 -3.84 8.50 3.06
CA ALA A 10 -3.52 7.14 3.52
C ALA A 10 -4.50 6.63 4.58
N LYS A 11 -4.89 7.48 5.54
CA LYS A 11 -5.87 7.09 6.58
C LYS A 11 -7.25 6.80 6.00
N ALA A 12 -7.72 7.65 5.10
CA ALA A 12 -9.01 7.46 4.43
C ALA A 12 -9.05 6.15 3.63
N LEU A 13 -7.96 5.88 2.88
CA LEU A 13 -7.83 4.65 2.10
C LEU A 13 -7.74 3.40 2.98
N LEU A 14 -7.04 3.45 4.12
CA LEU A 14 -6.98 2.32 5.06
C LEU A 14 -8.37 1.96 5.60
N ARG A 15 -9.16 2.97 6.00
CA ARG A 15 -10.54 2.75 6.47
C ARG A 15 -11.44 2.20 5.36
N GLN A 16 -11.35 2.77 4.15
CA GLN A 16 -12.12 2.29 3.01
C GLN A 16 -11.76 0.85 2.65
N SER A 17 -10.45 0.55 2.58
CA SER A 17 -9.96 -0.80 2.29
C SER A 17 -10.44 -1.80 3.34
N ASN A 18 -10.35 -1.47 4.62
CA ASN A 18 -10.79 -2.36 5.70
C ASN A 18 -12.29 -2.61 5.68
N LYS A 19 -13.09 -1.58 5.32
CA LYS A 19 -14.54 -1.72 5.15
C LYS A 19 -14.90 -2.70 4.02
N LEU A 20 -14.14 -2.69 2.93
CA LEU A 20 -14.33 -3.61 1.80
C LEU A 20 -13.82 -5.03 2.11
N ARG A 21 -12.66 -5.14 2.75
CA ARG A 21 -12.05 -6.42 3.11
C ARG A 21 -11.19 -6.27 4.35
N LYS A 22 -11.60 -6.92 5.44
CA LYS A 22 -10.81 -7.02 6.67
C LYS A 22 -9.48 -7.69 6.36
N SER A 23 -8.40 -7.13 6.89
CA SER A 23 -7.05 -7.66 6.73
C SER A 23 -6.40 -7.78 8.10
N GLU A 24 -5.76 -8.91 8.36
CA GLU A 24 -5.07 -9.15 9.63
C GLU A 24 -3.77 -8.36 9.75
N CYS A 25 -3.14 -8.03 8.62
CA CYS A 25 -1.87 -7.32 8.57
C CYS A 25 -1.79 -6.37 7.38
N TYR A 26 -1.33 -5.15 7.63
CA TYR A 26 -1.04 -4.14 6.63
C TYR A 26 0.46 -3.94 6.50
N VAL A 27 0.99 -4.23 5.32
CA VAL A 27 2.40 -4.02 4.96
C VAL A 27 2.47 -2.79 4.06
N MET A 28 3.30 -1.81 4.41
CA MET A 28 3.38 -0.55 3.65
C MET A 28 4.82 -0.08 3.46
N ASP A 29 5.03 0.78 2.47
CA ASP A 29 6.32 1.41 2.22
C ASP A 29 6.79 2.27 3.39
N LYS A 30 8.12 2.38 3.51
CA LYS A 30 8.82 3.24 4.49
C LYS A 30 8.37 4.71 4.45
N GLY A 31 7.83 5.18 3.33
CA GLY A 31 7.23 6.51 3.22
C GLY A 31 6.06 6.72 4.19
N TYR A 32 5.25 5.68 4.42
CA TYR A 32 4.09 5.69 5.30
C TYR A 32 4.44 5.55 6.79
N ASP A 33 5.72 5.50 7.14
CA ASP A 33 6.17 5.39 8.54
C ASP A 33 5.71 6.59 9.38
N SER A 34 4.67 6.37 10.17
CA SER A 34 4.04 7.37 11.04
C SER A 34 3.33 6.67 12.20
N GLU A 35 3.56 7.15 13.43
CA GLU A 35 2.91 6.59 14.62
C GLU A 35 1.38 6.63 14.50
N LYS A 36 0.82 7.74 14.01
CA LYS A 36 -0.62 7.89 13.76
C LYS A 36 -1.21 6.87 12.78
N ILE A 37 -0.40 6.28 11.89
CA ILE A 37 -0.84 5.23 10.97
C ILE A 37 -0.84 3.88 11.70
N HIS A 38 0.19 3.61 12.50
CA HIS A 38 0.21 2.42 13.36
C HIS A 38 -0.92 2.44 14.39
N GLU A 39 -1.21 3.58 15.02
CA GLU A 39 -2.33 3.76 15.95
C GLU A 39 -3.68 3.49 15.27
N LEU A 40 -3.89 4.00 14.06
CA LEU A 40 -5.09 3.72 13.27
C LEU A 40 -5.25 2.21 13.00
N ILE A 41 -4.19 1.57 12.52
CA ILE A 41 -4.26 0.15 12.11
C ILE A 41 -4.39 -0.78 13.32
N ARG A 42 -3.55 -0.62 14.34
CA ARG A 42 -3.52 -1.49 15.53
C ARG A 42 -4.61 -1.14 16.54
N GLY A 43 -4.92 0.15 16.68
CA GLY A 43 -5.90 0.66 17.64
C GLY A 43 -7.34 0.57 17.14
N GLU A 44 -7.64 1.18 15.99
CA GLU A 44 -9.00 1.25 15.44
C GLU A 44 -9.35 0.00 14.61
N ILE A 45 -8.51 -0.36 13.62
CA ILE A 45 -8.78 -1.46 12.68
C ILE A 45 -8.57 -2.84 13.33
N LYS A 46 -7.79 -2.90 14.43
CA LYS A 46 -7.41 -4.14 15.13
C LYS A 46 -6.62 -5.11 14.25
N ALA A 47 -5.76 -4.57 13.40
CA ALA A 47 -4.84 -5.34 12.56
C ALA A 47 -3.38 -5.04 12.90
N ASP A 48 -2.48 -5.92 12.47
CA ASP A 48 -1.04 -5.67 12.52
C ASP A 48 -0.63 -4.64 11.46
N SER A 49 0.43 -3.89 11.77
CA SER A 49 1.06 -2.97 10.83
C SER A 49 2.57 -3.20 10.80
N ILE A 50 3.11 -3.40 9.59
CA ILE A 50 4.53 -3.61 9.34
C ILE A 50 4.97 -2.56 8.32
N ILE A 51 5.61 -1.51 8.85
CA ILE A 51 6.11 -0.39 8.06
C ILE A 51 7.55 -0.17 8.50
N HIS A 52 8.48 -0.28 7.55
CA HIS A 52 9.89 -0.10 7.86
C HIS A 52 10.14 1.33 8.33
N LEU A 53 10.95 1.49 9.38
CA LEU A 53 11.28 2.80 9.95
C LEU A 53 12.01 3.68 8.94
N ARG A 54 11.59 4.94 8.79
CA ARG A 54 12.32 5.88 7.95
C ARG A 54 13.67 6.23 8.58
N VAL A 55 14.73 6.33 7.76
CA VAL A 55 16.03 6.82 8.24
C VAL A 55 15.86 8.30 8.62
N ARG A 56 16.35 8.67 9.80
CA ARG A 56 16.26 10.04 10.34
C ARG A 56 17.64 10.48 10.81
N LYS A 57 17.91 11.78 10.71
CA LYS A 57 19.12 12.41 11.30
C LYS A 57 19.15 12.35 12.83
N ARG A 58 18.01 12.09 13.49
CA ARG A 58 17.91 12.02 14.95
C ARG A 58 17.96 10.56 15.40
N GLU A 59 18.78 10.28 16.41
CA GLU A 59 19.00 8.93 16.95
C GLU A 59 17.77 8.36 17.65
N ARG A 60 17.00 9.19 18.37
CA ARG A 60 15.89 8.69 19.20
C ARG A 60 14.60 8.46 18.43
N ILE A 61 14.12 7.22 18.45
CA ILE A 61 12.82 6.83 17.89
C ILE A 61 11.69 7.23 18.85
N LYS A 62 10.72 7.99 18.35
CA LYS A 62 9.48 8.36 19.05
C LYS A 62 8.31 7.49 18.52
N GLY A 63 7.38 7.16 19.41
CA GLY A 63 6.20 6.36 19.12
C GLY A 63 6.29 4.93 19.67
N LYS A 64 5.21 4.42 20.26
CA LYS A 64 5.14 3.10 20.88
C LYS A 64 5.34 2.01 19.82
N TYR A 65 4.55 2.03 18.77
CA TYR A 65 4.58 1.02 17.72
C TYR A 65 5.83 1.10 16.86
N ARG A 66 6.33 2.32 16.63
CA ARG A 66 7.61 2.52 15.95
C ARG A 66 8.80 1.95 16.73
N ARG A 67 8.82 2.09 18.06
CA ARG A 67 9.84 1.47 18.91
C ARG A 67 9.72 -0.05 18.90
N GLN A 68 8.50 -0.57 18.98
CA GLN A 68 8.25 -2.00 18.88
C GLN A 68 8.80 -2.58 17.56
N LEU A 69 8.48 -1.96 16.42
CA LEU A 69 9.00 -2.39 15.11
C LEU A 69 10.51 -2.23 14.96
N HIS A 70 11.15 -1.34 15.72
CA HIS A 70 12.61 -1.23 15.74
C HIS A 70 13.26 -2.43 16.42
N LEU A 71 12.64 -2.89 17.52
CA LEU A 71 13.12 -4.02 18.31
C LEU A 71 12.79 -5.35 17.64
N THR A 72 11.57 -5.49 17.11
CA THR A 72 11.08 -6.71 16.50
C THR A 72 10.48 -6.43 15.13
N PHE A 73 11.28 -6.64 14.09
CA PHE A 73 10.88 -6.45 12.70
C PHE A 73 10.69 -7.78 11.98
N ASP A 74 9.44 -8.12 11.64
CA ASP A 74 9.14 -9.29 10.84
C ASP A 74 9.43 -9.02 9.36
N LYS A 75 10.66 -9.36 8.94
CA LYS A 75 11.12 -9.22 7.56
C LYS A 75 10.36 -10.13 6.60
N ILE A 76 9.92 -11.31 7.03
CA ILE A 76 9.22 -12.29 6.19
C ILE A 76 7.87 -11.71 5.78
N ARG A 77 7.08 -11.21 6.73
CA ARG A 77 5.82 -10.53 6.41
C ARG A 77 6.05 -9.25 5.62
N TYR A 78 7.10 -8.48 5.92
CA TYR A 78 7.43 -7.27 5.15
C TYR A 78 7.71 -7.56 3.66
N ASN A 79 8.37 -8.67 3.34
CA ASN A 79 8.68 -9.06 1.96
C ASN A 79 7.43 -9.28 1.09
N LYS A 80 6.26 -9.54 1.70
CA LYS A 80 4.98 -9.66 0.96
C LYS A 80 4.59 -8.36 0.23
N ARG A 81 5.17 -7.22 0.60
CA ARG A 81 5.06 -5.94 -0.14
C ARG A 81 5.43 -6.07 -1.62
N ASN A 82 6.38 -6.95 -1.94
CA ASN A 82 6.85 -7.17 -3.31
C ASN A 82 5.72 -7.64 -4.24
N ILE A 83 4.67 -8.27 -3.72
CA ILE A 83 3.49 -8.69 -4.51
C ILE A 83 2.78 -7.46 -5.09
N ALA A 84 2.61 -6.40 -4.30
CA ALA A 84 1.98 -5.17 -4.76
C ALA A 84 2.87 -4.46 -5.81
N GLU A 85 4.17 -4.36 -5.56
CA GLU A 85 5.12 -3.77 -6.51
C GLU A 85 5.18 -4.52 -7.83
N ALA A 86 5.26 -5.86 -7.78
CA ALA A 86 5.26 -6.70 -8.97
C ALA A 86 3.97 -6.52 -9.76
N THR A 87 2.82 -6.46 -9.08
CA THR A 87 1.52 -6.21 -9.73
C THR A 87 1.52 -4.86 -10.44
N PHE A 88 1.96 -3.78 -9.78
CA PHE A 88 2.05 -2.47 -10.42
C PHE A 88 3.06 -2.45 -11.58
N SER A 89 4.21 -3.11 -11.44
CA SER A 89 5.21 -3.23 -12.51
C SER A 89 4.65 -3.92 -13.75
N VAL A 90 3.92 -5.03 -13.58
CA VAL A 90 3.27 -5.74 -14.70
C VAL A 90 2.22 -4.86 -15.36
N VAL A 91 1.39 -4.15 -14.59
CA VAL A 91 0.39 -3.22 -15.12
C VAL A 91 1.04 -2.12 -15.96
N LYS A 92 2.11 -1.48 -15.45
CA LYS A 92 2.84 -0.44 -16.19
C LYS A 92 3.48 -0.98 -17.47
N ARG A 93 4.07 -2.17 -17.44
CA ARG A 93 4.65 -2.80 -18.63
C ARG A 93 3.60 -3.14 -19.69
N LYS A 94 2.41 -3.63 -19.29
CA LYS A 94 1.33 -3.99 -20.21
C LYS A 94 0.60 -2.77 -20.81
N PHE A 95 0.37 -1.72 -20.02
CA PHE A 95 -0.51 -0.60 -20.42
C PHE A 95 0.21 0.75 -20.49
N GLY A 96 1.54 0.75 -20.42
CA GLY A 96 2.36 1.94 -20.36
C GLY A 96 2.31 2.65 -19.01
N GLU A 97 3.44 3.26 -18.62
CA GLU A 97 3.58 4.04 -17.39
C GLU A 97 2.95 5.43 -17.50
N VAL A 98 2.90 6.01 -18.70
CA VAL A 98 2.40 7.37 -18.93
C VAL A 98 0.87 7.40 -18.82
N LEU A 99 0.36 8.43 -18.14
CA LEU A 99 -1.06 8.79 -18.16
C LEU A 99 -1.29 9.86 -19.21
N ARG A 100 -2.20 9.61 -20.15
CA ARG A 100 -2.49 10.55 -21.25
C ARG A 100 -3.49 11.63 -20.83
N ALA A 101 -4.33 11.34 -19.83
CA ALA A 101 -5.31 12.30 -19.35
C ALA A 101 -4.65 13.54 -18.71
N ARG A 102 -5.14 14.74 -19.07
CA ARG A 102 -4.65 16.01 -18.50
C ARG A 102 -5.35 16.42 -17.19
N LYS A 103 -6.65 16.11 -17.06
CA LYS A 103 -7.44 16.42 -15.86
C LYS A 103 -7.23 15.33 -14.80
N TYR A 104 -7.01 15.71 -13.54
CA TYR A 104 -6.79 14.79 -12.42
C TYR A 104 -7.87 13.69 -12.31
N PHE A 105 -9.15 14.06 -12.39
CA PHE A 105 -10.25 13.09 -12.34
C PHE A 105 -10.17 12.05 -13.46
N ASN A 106 -9.73 12.46 -14.66
CA ASN A 106 -9.57 11.57 -15.79
C ASN A 106 -8.32 10.70 -15.65
N GLN A 107 -7.24 11.20 -15.04
CA GLN A 107 -6.06 10.39 -14.69
C GLN A 107 -6.43 9.28 -13.71
N VAL A 108 -7.24 9.59 -12.68
CA VAL A 108 -7.75 8.58 -11.74
C VAL A 108 -8.61 7.54 -12.46
N LYS A 109 -9.49 7.96 -13.39
CA LYS A 109 -10.29 7.03 -14.20
C LYS A 109 -9.40 6.15 -15.09
N GLU A 110 -8.39 6.72 -15.73
CA GLU A 110 -7.44 6.00 -16.57
C GLU A 110 -6.71 4.90 -15.79
N ILE A 111 -6.20 5.21 -14.59
CA ILE A 111 -5.57 4.22 -13.70
C ILE A 111 -6.56 3.12 -13.32
N LYS A 112 -7.79 3.47 -12.93
CA LYS A 112 -8.82 2.50 -12.55
C LYS A 112 -9.15 1.56 -13.71
N ILE A 113 -9.30 2.09 -14.93
CA ILE A 113 -9.57 1.29 -16.13
C ILE A 113 -8.41 0.34 -16.42
N LYS A 114 -7.15 0.81 -16.39
CA LYS A 114 -5.96 -0.05 -16.55
C LYS A 114 -5.95 -1.21 -15.55
N LEU A 115 -6.32 -0.98 -14.29
CA LEU A 115 -6.41 -2.01 -13.25
C LEU A 115 -7.57 -2.99 -13.49
N ILE A 116 -8.74 -2.52 -13.92
CA ILE A 116 -9.89 -3.37 -14.25
C ILE A 116 -9.53 -4.30 -15.42
N VAL A 117 -8.99 -3.74 -16.50
CA VAL A 117 -8.56 -4.51 -17.68
C VAL A 117 -7.49 -5.53 -17.31
N TYR A 118 -6.53 -5.17 -16.45
CA TYR A 118 -5.54 -6.11 -15.93
C TYR A 118 -6.18 -7.30 -15.19
N ASN A 119 -7.12 -7.03 -14.29
CA ASN A 119 -7.78 -8.07 -13.51
C ASN A 119 -8.61 -9.01 -14.39
N ILE A 120 -9.33 -8.47 -15.38
CA ILE A 120 -10.08 -9.27 -16.36
C ILE A 120 -9.12 -10.14 -17.17
N ASN A 121 -8.07 -9.57 -17.74
CA ASN A 121 -7.07 -10.32 -18.51
C ASN A 121 -6.46 -11.45 -17.67
N LYS A 122 -6.05 -11.16 -16.43
CA LYS A 122 -5.51 -12.17 -15.51
C LYS A 122 -6.51 -13.33 -15.28
N LYS A 123 -7.79 -13.03 -15.09
CA LYS A 123 -8.83 -14.04 -14.90
C LYS A 123 -9.12 -14.86 -16.14
N VAL A 124 -9.13 -14.25 -17.32
CA VAL A 124 -9.31 -14.96 -18.60
C VAL A 124 -8.15 -15.92 -18.85
N VAL A 125 -6.91 -15.47 -18.65
CA VAL A 125 -5.72 -16.32 -18.76
C VAL A 125 -5.80 -17.49 -17.77
N GLU A 126 -6.14 -17.23 -16.51
CA GLU A 126 -6.30 -18.27 -15.49
C GLU A 126 -7.34 -19.34 -15.92
N ILE A 127 -8.49 -18.93 -16.49
CA ILE A 127 -9.51 -19.87 -16.99
C ILE A 127 -9.01 -20.70 -18.18
N ILE A 128 -8.29 -20.08 -19.12
CA ILE A 128 -7.79 -20.77 -20.32
C ILE A 128 -6.73 -21.81 -19.95
N TYR A 129 -5.82 -21.49 -19.03
CA TYR A 129 -4.73 -22.39 -18.63
C TYR A 129 -5.12 -23.47 -17.64
N ILE A 130 -6.28 -23.34 -16.97
CA ILE A 130 -6.84 -24.38 -16.09
C ILE A 130 -7.64 -25.43 -16.91
N LYS A 131 -7.90 -25.14 -18.19
CA LYS A 131 -8.55 -26.05 -19.13
C LYS A 131 -7.52 -26.84 -19.94
#